data_AF-A0A4Y1ZGI3-F1
#
_entry.id   AF-A0A4Y1ZGI3-F1
#
_cell.length_a   1.000
_cell.length_b   1.000
_cell.length_c   1.000
_cell.angle_alpha   90.00
_cell.angle_beta   90.00
_cell.angle_gamma   90.00
#
_symmetry.space_group_name_H-M   'P 1'
#
loop_
_entity.id
_entity.type
_entity.pdbx_description
1 polymer ?
#
loop_
_entity_poly.entity_id
_entity_poly.type
_entity_poly.pdbx_seq_one_letter_code
_entity_poly.pdbx_strand_id
1 'polypeptide(L)'
;MPVVSGQEVDLFTSTNLKDWTFQSAIKRAHDVGNGVWECPELIPMKVKGTNKTKWVLSLSVQQGAPAGGSGMQYFIGNFDGKKFIPDSDETMKNPQWLDFGEDFYAGVTFGETPGRTIMLGWMSNWNYVGEQKTTPWHGEMTLPRELTLVRDNSGYSLKQAPVKEVNQLSQGETALDVRKIHARAQSEKRSISKTFPARSIKSALIFHGRKIKHRIVLALNSELRKTVRNTLQLAMTQAASRFILIEQKTANRSQDRIPR
;
A
#
# COMPACT_ATOMS: atom_id res chain seq x y z
N MET A 1 -13.77 -19.43 14.71
CA MET A 1 -13.50 -18.08 15.19
C MET A 1 -12.04 -17.98 15.60
N PRO A 2 -11.25 -17.13 14.92
CA PRO A 2 -9.92 -16.75 15.39
C PRO A 2 -10.02 -15.70 16.49
N VAL A 3 -9.17 -15.81 17.52
CA VAL A 3 -9.05 -14.87 18.65
C VAL A 3 -7.57 -14.68 18.95
N VAL A 4 -7.10 -13.44 19.15
CA VAL A 4 -5.73 -13.26 19.64
C VAL A 4 -5.70 -13.47 21.14
N SER A 5 -4.77 -14.31 21.59
CA SER A 5 -4.47 -14.58 22.99
C SER A 5 -2.95 -14.44 23.18
N GLY A 6 -2.52 -13.36 23.84
CA GLY A 6 -1.10 -13.01 23.94
C GLY A 6 -0.48 -12.69 22.57
N GLN A 7 0.39 -13.57 22.07
CA GLN A 7 1.09 -13.42 20.77
C GLN A 7 0.75 -14.56 19.80
N GLU A 8 -0.41 -15.16 19.97
CA GLU A 8 -0.90 -16.28 19.17
C GLU A 8 -2.34 -16.02 18.73
N VAL A 9 -2.76 -16.64 17.64
CA VAL A 9 -4.18 -16.68 17.22
C VAL A 9 -4.73 -18.05 17.59
N ASP A 10 -5.62 -18.09 18.57
CA ASP A 10 -6.37 -19.27 18.95
C ASP A 10 -7.59 -19.46 18.05
N LEU A 11 -7.82 -20.69 17.62
CA LEU A 11 -8.93 -21.07 16.75
C LEU A 11 -9.95 -21.88 17.53
N PHE A 12 -11.19 -21.38 17.56
CA PHE A 12 -12.32 -22.02 18.21
C PHE A 12 -13.41 -22.39 17.20
N THR A 13 -14.15 -23.46 17.48
CA THR A 13 -15.40 -23.79 16.77
C THR A 13 -16.57 -23.78 17.73
N SER A 14 -17.77 -23.54 17.20
CA SER A 14 -19.02 -23.60 17.95
C SER A 14 -20.16 -23.98 17.01
N THR A 15 -21.13 -24.73 17.51
CA THR A 15 -22.37 -25.06 16.79
C THR A 15 -23.52 -24.12 17.12
N ASN A 16 -23.38 -23.28 18.15
CA ASN A 16 -24.44 -22.40 18.66
C ASN A 16 -23.98 -20.96 18.94
N LEU A 17 -22.72 -20.64 18.65
CA LEU A 17 -22.06 -19.35 18.89
C LEU A 17 -21.94 -18.94 20.38
N LYS A 18 -22.24 -19.84 21.31
CA LYS A 18 -22.16 -19.62 22.77
C LYS A 18 -21.11 -20.51 23.41
N ASP A 19 -21.15 -21.80 23.10
CA ASP A 19 -20.22 -22.79 23.61
C ASP A 19 -19.10 -22.99 22.60
N TRP A 20 -17.87 -22.66 23.00
CA TRP A 20 -16.72 -22.63 22.12
C TRP A 20 -15.71 -23.70 22.51
N THR A 21 -15.28 -24.49 21.52
CA THR A 21 -14.25 -25.52 21.70
C THR A 21 -12.97 -25.11 20.99
N PHE A 22 -11.89 -24.97 21.76
CA PHE A 22 -10.55 -24.74 21.24
C PHE A 22 -10.14 -25.86 20.26
N GLN A 23 -9.53 -25.50 19.15
CA GLN A 23 -9.07 -26.44 18.12
C GLN A 23 -7.55 -26.42 17.96
N SER A 24 -6.98 -25.24 17.78
CA SER A 24 -5.54 -25.08 17.59
C SER A 24 -5.11 -23.63 17.81
N ALA A 25 -3.80 -23.40 17.86
CA ALA A 25 -3.21 -22.08 17.94
C ALA A 25 -2.23 -21.87 16.77
N ILE A 26 -2.19 -20.63 16.26
CA ILE A 26 -1.24 -20.17 15.26
C ILE A 26 -0.24 -19.27 15.97
N LYS A 27 1.01 -19.73 16.07
CA LYS A 27 2.05 -19.04 16.81
C LYS A 27 2.78 -18.06 15.92
N ARG A 28 2.98 -16.84 16.42
CA ARG A 28 3.88 -15.87 15.82
C ARG A 28 5.32 -16.39 15.88
N ALA A 29 6.06 -16.26 14.77
CA ALA A 29 7.49 -16.52 14.80
C ALA A 29 8.22 -15.41 15.59
N HIS A 30 9.26 -15.79 16.34
CA HIS A 30 9.89 -14.97 17.37
C HIS A 30 10.39 -13.59 16.89
N ASP A 31 10.68 -13.44 15.60
CA ASP A 31 11.26 -12.26 14.95
C ASP A 31 10.29 -11.47 14.06
N VAL A 32 8.98 -11.79 14.10
CA VAL A 32 8.03 -11.26 13.13
C VAL A 32 7.24 -10.08 13.64
N GLY A 33 7.75 -8.86 13.44
CA GLY A 33 7.07 -7.60 13.79
C GLY A 33 7.19 -7.21 15.26
N ASN A 34 6.64 -6.04 15.62
CA ASN A 34 6.67 -5.49 16.98
C ASN A 34 5.25 -5.23 17.49
N GLY A 35 4.99 -5.29 18.80
CA GLY A 35 3.66 -4.99 19.37
C GLY A 35 2.63 -6.13 19.29
N VAL A 36 1.41 -5.86 19.74
CA VAL A 36 0.35 -6.88 19.91
C VAL A 36 -0.33 -7.21 18.58
N TRP A 37 -0.65 -8.49 18.36
CA TRP A 37 -1.53 -8.93 17.28
C TRP A 37 -2.98 -8.59 17.64
N GLU A 38 -3.75 -8.02 16.72
CA GLU A 38 -5.16 -7.66 16.94
C GLU A 38 -6.00 -8.01 15.71
N CYS A 39 -7.32 -8.06 15.89
CA CYS A 39 -8.29 -8.23 14.80
C CYS A 39 -7.96 -9.38 13.83
N PRO A 40 -7.80 -10.63 14.31
CA PRO A 40 -7.50 -11.75 13.43
C PRO A 40 -8.73 -12.17 12.63
N GLU A 41 -8.52 -12.58 11.38
CA GLU A 41 -9.55 -13.10 10.49
C GLU A 41 -9.00 -14.22 9.62
N LEU A 42 -9.80 -15.28 9.41
CA LEU A 42 -9.51 -16.34 8.45
C LEU A 42 -10.46 -16.23 7.26
N ILE A 43 -9.91 -15.92 6.10
CA ILE A 43 -10.67 -15.58 4.89
C ILE A 43 -10.44 -16.67 3.83
N PRO A 44 -11.46 -17.45 3.44
CA PRO A 44 -11.35 -18.35 2.30
C PRO A 44 -11.41 -17.54 1.00
N MET A 45 -10.40 -17.68 0.14
CA MET A 45 -10.29 -16.93 -1.11
C MET A 45 -10.00 -17.84 -2.31
N LYS A 46 -10.82 -17.71 -3.36
CA LYS A 46 -10.56 -18.33 -4.66
C LYS A 46 -9.38 -17.64 -5.33
N VAL A 47 -8.39 -18.42 -5.79
CA VAL A 47 -7.26 -17.90 -6.56
C VAL A 47 -7.76 -17.54 -7.96
N LYS A 48 -7.60 -16.27 -8.33
CA LYS A 48 -8.05 -15.70 -9.61
C LYS A 48 -7.60 -16.56 -10.80
N GLY A 49 -8.54 -16.89 -11.68
CA GLY A 49 -8.28 -17.67 -12.89
C GLY A 49 -8.13 -19.17 -12.66
N THR A 50 -8.41 -19.68 -11.45
CA THR A 50 -8.31 -21.10 -11.13
C THR A 50 -9.51 -21.56 -10.30
N ASN A 51 -9.67 -22.88 -10.11
CA ASN A 51 -10.62 -23.45 -9.14
C ASN A 51 -10.01 -23.73 -7.76
N LYS A 52 -8.79 -23.25 -7.50
CA LYS A 52 -8.12 -23.44 -6.21
C LYS A 52 -8.61 -22.39 -5.21
N THR A 53 -8.86 -22.84 -3.99
CA THR A 53 -9.12 -21.98 -2.83
C THR A 53 -7.92 -22.04 -1.89
N LYS A 54 -7.53 -20.89 -1.35
CA LYS A 54 -6.57 -20.76 -0.26
C LYS A 54 -7.23 -20.06 0.90
N TRP A 55 -6.62 -20.18 2.07
CA TRP A 55 -7.03 -19.45 3.25
C TRP A 55 -6.01 -18.37 3.55
N VAL A 56 -6.52 -17.18 3.84
CA VAL A 56 -5.71 -16.03 4.24
C VAL A 56 -5.97 -15.79 5.72
N LEU A 57 -4.94 -15.94 6.54
CA LEU A 57 -4.97 -15.40 7.91
C LEU A 57 -4.55 -13.94 7.80
N SER A 58 -5.46 -13.00 8.07
CA SER A 58 -5.15 -11.59 8.18
C SER A 58 -5.25 -11.16 9.64
N LEU A 59 -4.40 -10.21 10.05
CA LEU A 59 -4.44 -9.62 11.38
C LEU A 59 -3.74 -8.25 11.37
N SER A 60 -4.02 -7.48 12.39
CA SER A 60 -3.38 -6.19 12.61
C SER A 60 -2.22 -6.32 13.61
N VAL A 61 -1.22 -5.47 13.48
CA VAL A 61 -0.09 -5.37 14.43
C VAL A 61 0.00 -3.94 14.93
N GLN A 62 0.00 -3.75 16.24
CA GLN A 62 -0.03 -2.41 16.83
C GLN A 62 1.26 -1.60 16.56
N GLN A 63 2.39 -2.29 16.30
CA GLN A 63 3.68 -1.66 16.04
C GLN A 63 4.45 -2.37 14.91
N GLY A 64 5.51 -1.73 14.42
CA GLY A 64 6.42 -2.32 13.43
C GLY A 64 5.88 -2.41 12.01
N ALA A 65 4.82 -1.66 11.67
CA ALA A 65 4.39 -1.49 10.29
C ALA A 65 5.47 -0.82 9.43
N PRO A 66 5.48 -1.00 8.08
CA PRO A 66 6.51 -0.46 7.20
C PRO A 66 6.66 1.06 7.27
N ALA A 67 5.55 1.78 7.49
CA ALA A 67 5.55 3.24 7.66
C ALA A 67 5.67 3.69 9.13
N GLY A 68 5.87 2.75 10.05
CA GLY A 68 5.91 2.99 11.49
C GLY A 68 4.53 2.86 12.14
N GLY A 69 4.52 2.54 13.44
CA GLY A 69 3.28 2.38 14.18
C GLY A 69 2.51 1.13 13.75
N SER A 70 1.19 1.28 13.72
CA SER A 70 0.26 0.19 13.49
C SER A 70 0.01 -0.11 12.01
N GLY A 71 -0.28 -1.37 11.68
CA GLY A 71 -0.59 -1.78 10.31
C GLY A 71 -1.21 -3.17 10.22
N MET A 72 -1.38 -3.70 9.00
CA MET A 72 -1.96 -5.03 8.77
C MET A 72 -1.07 -5.98 7.99
N GLN A 73 -1.01 -7.21 8.47
CA GLN A 73 -0.28 -8.32 7.89
C GLN A 73 -1.24 -9.43 7.44
N TYR A 74 -0.75 -10.29 6.56
CA TYR A 74 -1.44 -11.53 6.22
C TYR A 74 -0.47 -12.66 5.88
N PHE A 75 -0.99 -13.88 6.05
CA PHE A 75 -0.33 -15.14 5.79
C PHE A 75 -1.22 -15.99 4.89
N ILE A 76 -0.64 -16.66 3.90
CA ILE A 76 -1.37 -17.49 2.95
C ILE A 76 -1.09 -18.96 3.24
N GLY A 77 -2.15 -19.75 3.32
CA GLY A 77 -2.06 -21.17 3.60
C GLY A 77 -3.34 -21.90 3.25
N ASN A 78 -3.59 -22.96 3.99
CA ASN A 78 -4.76 -23.82 3.89
C ASN A 78 -5.40 -23.94 5.27
N PHE A 79 -6.67 -24.33 5.32
CA PHE A 79 -7.39 -24.52 6.57
C PHE A 79 -8.24 -25.79 6.44
N ASP A 80 -8.10 -26.69 7.41
CA ASP A 80 -8.80 -27.98 7.43
C ASP A 80 -10.11 -27.95 8.25
N GLY A 81 -10.51 -26.76 8.72
CA GLY A 81 -11.64 -26.58 9.63
C GLY A 81 -11.23 -26.46 11.11
N LYS A 82 -9.99 -26.80 11.47
CA LYS A 82 -9.46 -26.78 12.83
C LYS A 82 -8.12 -26.09 12.97
N LYS A 83 -7.24 -26.25 11.98
CA LYS A 83 -5.87 -25.74 11.96
C LYS A 83 -5.56 -25.00 10.67
N PHE A 84 -4.93 -23.84 10.81
CA PHE A 84 -4.30 -23.14 9.70
C PHE A 84 -2.93 -23.76 9.40
N ILE A 85 -2.70 -24.08 8.13
CA ILE A 85 -1.49 -24.73 7.64
C ILE A 85 -0.84 -23.75 6.65
N PRO A 86 0.24 -23.03 7.04
CA PRO A 86 0.93 -22.11 6.16
C PRO A 86 1.49 -22.85 4.94
N ASP A 87 1.64 -22.15 3.81
CA ASP A 87 2.16 -22.76 2.57
C ASP A 87 3.64 -23.20 2.69
N SER A 88 4.38 -22.61 3.62
CA SER A 88 5.74 -22.99 3.98
C SER A 88 6.10 -22.49 5.39
N ASP A 89 7.15 -23.03 5.99
CA ASP A 89 7.70 -22.52 7.25
C ASP A 89 8.10 -21.04 7.16
N GLU A 90 8.53 -20.61 5.98
CA GLU A 90 8.92 -19.21 5.72
C GLU A 90 7.73 -18.26 5.72
N THR A 91 6.52 -18.74 5.42
CA THR A 91 5.30 -17.92 5.43
C THR A 91 5.09 -17.29 6.79
N MET A 92 5.29 -18.06 7.87
CA MET A 92 5.11 -17.56 9.23
C MET A 92 6.21 -16.59 9.67
N LYS A 93 7.38 -16.62 9.03
CA LYS A 93 8.53 -15.74 9.30
C LYS A 93 8.49 -14.43 8.49
N ASN A 94 7.91 -14.48 7.31
CA ASN A 94 7.83 -13.33 6.40
C ASN A 94 6.36 -13.05 6.03
N PRO A 95 5.61 -12.38 6.91
CA PRO A 95 4.25 -11.95 6.58
C PRO A 95 4.26 -10.98 5.40
N GLN A 96 3.20 -11.03 4.61
CA GLN A 96 2.94 -10.02 3.59
C GLN A 96 2.18 -8.85 4.23
N TRP A 97 2.51 -7.63 3.83
CA TRP A 97 1.82 -6.42 4.29
C TRP A 97 0.62 -6.12 3.40
N LEU A 98 -0.52 -5.86 4.04
CA LEU A 98 -1.74 -5.50 3.33
C LEU A 98 -1.69 -4.03 2.86
N ASP A 99 -1.05 -3.16 3.63
CA ASP A 99 -0.84 -1.76 3.26
C ASP A 99 0.57 -1.31 3.68
N PHE A 100 1.15 -0.39 2.94
CA PHE A 100 2.48 0.18 3.18
C PHE A 100 2.41 1.63 3.67
N GLY A 101 1.22 2.22 3.77
CA GLY A 101 0.97 3.53 4.36
C GLY A 101 0.83 3.46 5.88
N GLU A 102 0.65 4.63 6.50
CA GLU A 102 0.53 4.77 7.95
C GLU A 102 -0.89 4.47 8.46
N ASP A 103 -1.92 4.66 7.61
CA ASP A 103 -3.33 4.71 8.00
C ASP A 103 -4.15 3.53 7.44
N PHE A 104 -3.78 2.30 7.81
CA PHE A 104 -4.59 1.12 7.53
C PHE A 104 -4.46 0.08 8.66
N TYR A 105 -5.45 0.06 9.55
CA TYR A 105 -5.46 -0.80 10.73
C TYR A 105 -6.84 -1.45 10.96
N ALA A 106 -6.90 -2.54 11.74
CA ALA A 106 -8.15 -3.19 12.15
C ALA A 106 -9.11 -3.51 11.00
N GLY A 107 -8.55 -3.88 9.84
CA GLY A 107 -9.31 -4.23 8.65
C GLY A 107 -10.05 -5.55 8.83
N VAL A 108 -11.35 -5.54 8.53
CA VAL A 108 -12.21 -6.72 8.59
C VAL A 108 -13.02 -6.84 7.32
N THR A 109 -13.31 -8.08 6.91
CA THR A 109 -14.17 -8.31 5.74
C THR A 109 -15.66 -8.34 6.08
N PHE A 110 -16.47 -7.96 5.10
CA PHE A 110 -17.92 -8.13 5.19
C PHE A 110 -18.30 -9.60 4.96
N GLY A 111 -19.08 -10.15 5.90
CA GLY A 111 -19.80 -11.41 5.68
C GLY A 111 -20.84 -11.27 4.56
N GLU A 112 -21.25 -12.41 3.99
CA GLU A 112 -22.36 -12.48 3.03
C GLU A 112 -22.20 -11.59 1.79
N THR A 113 -20.99 -11.57 1.22
CA THR A 113 -20.69 -10.90 -0.06
C THR A 113 -20.35 -11.91 -1.18
N PRO A 114 -21.32 -12.67 -1.73
CA PRO A 114 -21.05 -13.75 -2.69
C PRO A 114 -20.15 -13.33 -3.85
N GLY A 115 -19.04 -14.05 -4.03
CA GLY A 115 -18.10 -13.83 -5.13
C GLY A 115 -17.17 -12.62 -4.95
N ARG A 116 -17.28 -11.88 -3.85
CA ARG A 116 -16.42 -10.74 -3.52
C ARG A 116 -15.82 -10.94 -2.13
N THR A 117 -14.69 -10.30 -1.89
CA THR A 117 -14.12 -10.17 -0.55
C THR A 117 -13.89 -8.69 -0.34
N ILE A 118 -14.78 -8.04 0.41
CA ILE A 118 -14.73 -6.59 0.62
C ILE A 118 -14.21 -6.34 2.02
N MET A 119 -13.16 -5.55 2.15
CA MET A 119 -12.54 -5.18 3.41
C MET A 119 -12.68 -3.67 3.66
N LEU A 120 -12.89 -3.32 4.92
CA LEU A 120 -12.85 -1.95 5.41
C LEU A 120 -11.86 -1.87 6.57
N GLY A 121 -10.97 -0.89 6.57
CA GLY A 121 -10.01 -0.65 7.65
C GLY A 121 -10.24 0.69 8.32
N TRP A 122 -9.79 0.81 9.57
CA TRP A 122 -9.65 2.07 10.27
C TRP A 122 -8.49 2.86 9.66
N MET A 123 -8.76 4.07 9.21
CA MET A 123 -7.80 4.94 8.54
C MET A 123 -7.14 5.87 9.56
N SER A 124 -6.31 5.28 10.42
CA SER A 124 -5.53 5.98 11.44
C SER A 124 -4.35 5.11 11.86
N ASN A 125 -3.46 5.70 12.65
CA ASN A 125 -2.35 5.01 13.29
C ASN A 125 -2.37 5.20 14.81
N TRP A 126 -2.01 4.14 15.57
CA TRP A 126 -1.87 4.22 17.03
C TRP A 126 -0.79 5.21 17.50
N ASN A 127 0.20 5.53 16.67
CA ASN A 127 1.29 6.45 17.05
C ASN A 127 0.82 7.90 17.29
N TYR A 128 -0.26 8.32 16.66
CA TYR A 128 -0.77 9.70 16.73
C TYR A 128 -2.28 9.77 16.91
N VAL A 129 -2.92 8.66 17.28
CA VAL A 129 -4.34 8.68 17.61
C VAL A 129 -4.57 9.66 18.78
N GLY A 130 -5.48 10.60 18.58
CA GLY A 130 -5.75 11.70 19.51
C GLY A 130 -5.10 13.04 19.13
N GLU A 131 -4.18 13.08 18.16
CA GLU A 131 -3.59 14.34 17.65
C GLU A 131 -4.39 14.94 16.48
N GLN A 132 -5.32 14.18 15.88
CA GLN A 132 -6.10 14.64 14.74
C GLN A 132 -7.00 15.81 15.12
N LYS A 133 -6.92 16.88 14.32
CA LYS A 133 -7.67 18.13 14.53
C LYS A 133 -9.01 18.13 13.78
N THR A 134 -9.84 17.11 14.02
CA THR A 134 -11.15 16.94 13.39
C THR A 134 -12.29 17.28 14.36
N THR A 135 -13.39 17.83 13.85
CA THR A 135 -14.63 18.12 14.59
C THR A 135 -15.81 18.13 13.62
N PRO A 136 -17.01 17.63 14.00
CA PRO A 136 -17.39 17.08 15.31
C PRO A 136 -17.02 15.59 15.55
N TRP A 137 -16.40 14.90 14.58
CA TRP A 137 -16.05 13.48 14.73
C TRP A 137 -14.53 13.26 14.81
N HIS A 138 -14.12 12.07 15.26
CA HIS A 138 -12.73 11.62 15.32
C HIS A 138 -12.61 10.20 14.78
N GLY A 139 -11.63 9.98 13.89
CA GLY A 139 -11.45 8.72 13.18
C GLY A 139 -12.36 8.58 11.96
N GLU A 140 -11.87 7.82 10.98
CA GLU A 140 -12.59 7.51 9.75
C GLU A 140 -12.20 6.12 9.25
N MET A 141 -12.99 5.59 8.33
CA MET A 141 -12.72 4.32 7.67
C MET A 141 -12.10 4.59 6.29
N THR A 142 -11.29 3.65 5.82
CA THR A 142 -10.74 3.69 4.47
C THR A 142 -11.86 3.56 3.44
N LEU A 143 -11.59 3.84 2.16
CA LEU A 143 -12.46 3.33 1.09
C LEU A 143 -12.57 1.80 1.19
N PRO A 144 -13.76 1.21 0.96
CA PRO A 144 -13.90 -0.24 0.91
C PRO A 144 -13.03 -0.80 -0.22
N ARG A 145 -12.29 -1.88 0.07
CA ARG A 145 -11.37 -2.52 -0.87
C ARG A 145 -11.86 -3.91 -1.22
N GLU A 146 -11.97 -4.19 -2.51
CA GLU A 146 -12.15 -5.55 -3.00
C GLU A 146 -10.79 -6.25 -3.05
N LEU A 147 -10.68 -7.36 -2.31
CA LEU A 147 -9.51 -8.21 -2.26
C LEU A 147 -9.62 -9.29 -3.33
N THR A 148 -8.54 -9.52 -4.07
CA THR A 148 -8.42 -10.64 -5.01
C THR A 148 -7.13 -11.39 -4.75
N LEU A 149 -7.23 -12.68 -4.48
CA LEU A 149 -6.06 -13.54 -4.37
C LEU A 149 -5.55 -13.90 -5.76
N VAL A 150 -4.29 -13.60 -6.04
CA VAL A 150 -3.63 -13.94 -7.30
C VAL A 150 -2.43 -14.85 -7.05
N ARG A 151 -1.96 -15.48 -8.12
CA ARG A 151 -0.68 -16.19 -8.13
C ARG A 151 0.13 -15.75 -9.34
N ASP A 152 1.39 -15.37 -9.12
CA ASP A 152 2.37 -15.13 -10.18
C ASP A 152 3.68 -15.88 -9.87
N ASN A 153 4.76 -15.53 -10.58
CA ASN A 153 6.07 -16.18 -10.42
C ASN A 153 6.68 -15.99 -9.02
N SER A 154 6.26 -14.97 -8.27
CA SER A 154 6.71 -14.69 -6.91
C SER A 154 5.90 -15.43 -5.83
N GLY A 155 4.78 -16.06 -6.22
CA GLY A 155 3.91 -16.82 -5.31
C GLY A 155 2.49 -16.26 -5.26
N TYR A 156 1.80 -16.52 -4.15
CA TYR A 156 0.46 -15.98 -3.89
C TYR A 156 0.56 -14.61 -3.23
N SER A 157 -0.34 -13.70 -3.61
CA SER A 157 -0.46 -12.37 -3.00
C SER A 157 -1.86 -11.80 -3.16
N LEU A 158 -2.23 -10.86 -2.29
CA LEU A 158 -3.48 -10.11 -2.41
C LEU A 158 -3.29 -8.89 -3.32
N LYS A 159 -4.20 -8.75 -4.29
CA LYS A 159 -4.45 -7.49 -4.98
C LYS A 159 -5.66 -6.80 -4.39
N GLN A 160 -5.59 -5.47 -4.36
CA GLN A 160 -6.64 -4.61 -3.82
C GLN A 160 -7.06 -3.61 -4.87
N ALA A 161 -8.36 -3.34 -4.94
CA ALA A 161 -8.92 -2.21 -5.67
C ALA A 161 -10.04 -1.58 -4.85
N PRO A 162 -10.26 -0.26 -4.89
CA PRO A 162 -11.49 0.33 -4.39
C PRO A 162 -12.69 -0.37 -5.01
N VAL A 163 -13.75 -0.59 -4.23
CA VAL A 163 -14.98 -1.17 -4.76
C VAL A 163 -15.54 -0.32 -5.90
N LYS A 164 -16.07 -0.96 -6.94
CA LYS A 164 -16.53 -0.29 -8.17
C LYS A 164 -17.60 0.77 -7.92
N GLU A 165 -18.35 0.65 -6.82
CA GLU A 165 -19.38 1.58 -6.38
C GLU A 165 -18.82 2.99 -6.13
N VAL A 166 -17.54 3.11 -5.74
CA VAL A 166 -16.85 4.40 -5.57
C VAL A 166 -16.79 5.18 -6.89
N ASN A 167 -16.79 4.51 -8.05
CA ASN A 167 -16.73 5.20 -9.35
C ASN A 167 -17.96 6.10 -9.58
N GLN A 168 -19.09 5.84 -8.93
CA GLN A 168 -20.29 6.67 -9.04
C GLN A 168 -20.08 8.08 -8.44
N LEU A 169 -19.08 8.25 -7.57
CA LEU A 169 -18.74 9.53 -6.97
C LEU A 169 -17.85 10.39 -7.89
N SER A 170 -17.33 9.82 -8.98
CA SER A 170 -16.52 10.58 -9.93
C SER A 170 -17.39 11.54 -10.75
N GLN A 171 -17.14 12.85 -10.63
CA GLN A 171 -17.90 13.89 -11.34
C GLN A 171 -17.40 14.12 -12.78
N GLY A 172 -17.10 13.04 -13.50
CA GLY A 172 -16.54 13.08 -14.85
C GLY A 172 -15.03 13.28 -14.89
N GLU A 173 -14.45 13.00 -16.06
CA GLU A 173 -13.02 13.20 -16.32
C GLU A 173 -12.74 14.69 -16.47
N THR A 174 -12.08 15.31 -15.49
CA THR A 174 -11.44 16.61 -15.72
C THR A 174 -10.23 16.38 -16.61
N ALA A 175 -10.40 16.59 -17.91
CA ALA A 175 -9.27 16.67 -18.83
C ALA A 175 -8.36 17.83 -18.39
N LEU A 176 -7.22 17.51 -17.79
CA LEU A 176 -6.19 18.48 -17.50
C LEU A 176 -5.58 18.95 -18.82
N ASP A 177 -5.94 20.15 -19.26
CA ASP A 177 -5.32 20.83 -20.41
C ASP A 177 -3.92 21.32 -20.01
N VAL A 178 -2.95 20.39 -20.00
CA VAL A 178 -1.55 20.71 -19.75
C VAL A 178 -1.03 21.44 -20.99
N ARG A 179 -1.06 22.78 -21.00
CA ARG A 179 -0.56 23.56 -22.15
C ARG A 179 0.96 23.73 -22.17
N LYS A 180 1.61 23.74 -20.99
CA LYS A 180 3.05 24.03 -20.83
C LYS A 180 3.69 23.15 -19.74
N ILE A 181 4.89 22.63 -20.03
CA ILE A 181 5.72 21.87 -19.09
C ILE A 181 6.97 22.69 -18.78
N HIS A 182 7.27 22.91 -17.50
CA HIS A 182 8.48 23.60 -17.06
C HIS A 182 9.50 22.58 -16.56
N ALA A 183 10.66 22.50 -17.21
CA ALA A 183 11.79 21.70 -16.76
C ALA A 183 12.89 22.62 -16.21
N ARG A 184 13.42 22.29 -15.03
CA ARG A 184 14.55 23.01 -14.43
C ARG A 184 15.65 22.03 -14.07
N ALA A 185 16.87 22.32 -14.50
CA ALA A 185 18.08 21.67 -14.02
C ALA A 185 18.90 22.68 -13.21
N GLN A 186 19.42 22.26 -12.07
CA GLN A 186 20.22 23.10 -11.18
C GLN A 186 21.54 22.42 -10.84
N SER A 187 22.63 23.19 -10.95
CA SER A 187 23.91 22.91 -10.30
C SER A 187 24.25 24.06 -9.34
N GLU A 188 25.26 23.87 -8.51
CA GLU A 188 25.74 24.87 -7.53
C GLU A 188 26.12 26.23 -8.16
N LYS A 189 26.44 26.26 -9.47
CA LYS A 189 26.91 27.47 -10.17
C LYS A 189 25.96 28.01 -11.23
N ARG A 190 24.96 27.24 -11.69
CA ARG A 190 24.02 27.67 -12.74
C ARG A 190 22.67 26.97 -12.62
N SER A 191 21.61 27.68 -12.98
CA SER A 191 20.30 27.09 -13.21
C SER A 191 19.88 27.34 -14.66
N ILE A 192 19.39 26.29 -15.33
CA ILE A 192 18.81 26.38 -16.67
C ILE A 192 17.35 25.95 -16.54
N SER A 193 16.44 26.78 -17.05
CA SER A 193 15.01 26.47 -17.13
C SER A 193 14.54 26.59 -18.57
N LYS A 194 13.66 25.67 -18.99
CA LYS A 194 13.07 25.69 -20.32
C LYS A 194 11.62 25.21 -20.26
N THR A 195 10.77 25.86 -21.04
CA THR A 195 9.33 25.55 -21.12
C THR A 195 9.03 24.93 -22.47
N PHE A 196 8.28 23.82 -22.48
CA PHE A 196 7.89 23.11 -23.70
C PHE A 196 6.36 23.03 -23.81
N PRO A 197 5.79 23.11 -25.03
CA PRO A 197 4.38 22.82 -25.26
C PRO A 197 4.13 21.31 -25.12
N ALA A 198 3.08 20.92 -24.38
CA ALA A 198 2.86 19.52 -23.98
C ALA A 198 2.50 18.57 -25.14
N ARG A 199 2.11 19.10 -26.31
CA ARG A 199 1.91 18.30 -27.53
C ARG A 199 3.20 17.70 -28.10
N SER A 200 4.36 18.07 -27.55
CA SER A 200 5.69 17.72 -28.07
C SER A 200 6.32 16.49 -27.41
N ILE A 201 5.59 15.70 -26.60
CA ILE A 201 6.14 14.50 -25.95
C ILE A 201 6.20 13.31 -26.95
N LYS A 202 6.93 13.51 -28.06
CA LYS A 202 7.77 12.49 -28.70
C LYS A 202 9.26 12.82 -28.56
N SER A 203 9.58 13.89 -27.82
CA SER A 203 10.94 14.40 -27.71
C SER A 203 11.67 13.73 -26.56
N ALA A 204 12.67 12.91 -26.86
CA ALA A 204 13.67 12.50 -25.89
C ALA A 204 14.41 13.76 -25.38
N LEU A 205 14.56 13.91 -24.05
CA LEU A 205 15.49 14.90 -23.49
C LEU A 205 16.91 14.32 -23.63
N ILE A 206 17.61 14.66 -24.70
CA ILE A 206 19.00 14.23 -24.92
C ILE A 206 19.95 15.34 -24.46
N PHE A 207 20.72 15.07 -23.40
CA PHE A 207 21.78 15.95 -22.94
C PHE A 207 23.09 15.56 -23.62
N HIS A 208 23.64 16.43 -24.47
CA HIS A 208 24.98 16.26 -25.03
C HIS A 208 25.99 17.04 -24.19
N GLY A 209 26.97 16.36 -23.62
CA GLY A 209 28.05 17.00 -22.88
C GLY A 209 29.25 16.08 -22.71
N ARG A 210 30.45 16.56 -23.07
CA ARG A 210 31.70 15.85 -22.78
C ARG A 210 31.98 16.02 -21.27
N LYS A 211 31.54 15.02 -20.48
CA LYS A 211 31.63 14.91 -19.00
C LYS A 211 30.60 15.75 -18.22
N ILE A 212 29.44 15.14 -17.93
CA ILE A 212 28.54 15.61 -16.87
C ILE A 212 29.05 15.05 -15.53
N LYS A 213 29.73 15.87 -14.72
CA LYS A 213 30.17 15.50 -13.36
C LYS A 213 29.12 15.77 -12.27
N HIS A 214 27.87 16.09 -12.63
CA HIS A 214 26.86 16.60 -11.70
C HIS A 214 25.50 15.91 -11.83
N ARG A 215 24.73 15.95 -10.74
CA ARG A 215 23.39 15.36 -10.60
C ARG A 215 22.35 16.17 -11.39
N ILE A 216 21.60 15.53 -12.27
CA ILE A 216 20.44 16.14 -12.96
C ILE A 216 19.17 15.72 -12.22
N VAL A 217 18.37 16.69 -11.78
CA VAL A 217 17.09 16.46 -11.09
C VAL A 217 15.97 16.93 -12.01
N LEU A 218 15.00 16.04 -12.28
CA LEU A 218 13.77 16.36 -13.01
C LEU A 218 12.62 16.42 -12.00
N ALA A 219 12.08 17.62 -11.78
CA ALA A 219 10.88 17.79 -10.96
C ALA A 219 9.64 17.64 -11.85
N LEU A 220 8.90 16.56 -11.63
CA LEU A 220 7.62 16.30 -12.30
C LEU A 220 6.47 16.53 -11.31
N ASN A 221 5.43 17.24 -11.73
CA ASN A 221 4.21 17.33 -10.94
C ASN A 221 3.50 15.96 -10.86
N SER A 222 2.58 15.80 -9.91
CA SER A 222 1.90 14.52 -9.62
C SER A 222 1.26 13.88 -10.85
N GLU A 223 0.77 14.69 -11.77
CA GLU A 223 0.06 14.27 -12.98
C GLU A 223 1.01 13.73 -14.06
N LEU A 224 2.17 14.37 -14.28
CA LEU A 224 3.20 13.85 -15.17
C LEU A 224 3.81 12.53 -14.67
N ARG A 225 3.76 12.23 -13.36
CA ARG A 225 4.29 10.96 -12.81
C ARG A 225 3.57 9.73 -13.38
N LYS A 226 2.26 9.84 -13.67
CA LYS A 226 1.47 8.73 -14.24
C LYS A 226 1.80 8.52 -15.73
N THR A 227 1.89 9.59 -16.50
CA THR A 227 2.16 9.53 -17.95
C THR A 227 3.61 9.14 -18.27
N VAL A 228 4.56 9.63 -17.47
CA VAL A 228 5.99 9.37 -17.65
C VAL A 228 6.37 7.92 -17.29
N ARG A 229 5.68 7.29 -16.33
CA ARG A 229 5.87 5.86 -15.99
C ARG A 229 5.69 4.91 -17.17
N ASN A 230 4.77 5.25 -18.09
CA ASN A 230 4.43 4.37 -19.22
C ASN A 230 5.25 4.66 -20.50
N THR A 231 6.03 5.76 -20.54
CA THR A 231 6.64 6.27 -21.80
C THR A 231 8.16 6.43 -21.73
N LEU A 232 8.80 6.29 -20.56
CA LEU A 232 10.25 6.42 -20.45
C LEU A 232 10.98 5.15 -20.89
N GLN A 233 11.48 5.17 -22.12
CA GLN A 233 12.57 4.30 -22.56
C GLN A 233 13.86 5.12 -22.56
N LEU A 234 14.73 4.91 -21.56
CA LEU A 234 16.07 5.50 -21.53
C LEU A 234 17.03 4.61 -22.35
N ALA A 235 17.47 5.09 -23.52
CA ALA A 235 18.55 4.46 -24.25
C ALA A 235 19.90 4.92 -23.67
N MET A 236 20.66 3.99 -23.09
CA MET A 236 22.03 4.23 -22.65
C MET A 236 23.00 3.89 -23.78
N THR A 237 23.58 4.90 -24.42
CA THR A 237 24.73 4.70 -25.32
C THR A 237 25.98 5.30 -24.73
N GLN A 238 26.77 4.41 -24.11
CA GLN A 238 28.19 4.49 -23.74
C GLN A 238 28.66 5.65 -22.83
N ALA A 239 29.53 5.23 -21.89
CA ALA A 239 30.30 5.97 -20.89
C ALA A 239 29.55 6.36 -19.59
N ALA A 240 30.07 5.79 -18.50
CA ALA A 240 29.64 5.89 -17.11
C ALA A 240 29.12 7.28 -16.69
N SER A 241 27.82 7.38 -16.47
CA SER A 241 27.20 8.46 -15.71
C SER A 241 25.97 7.89 -15.00
N ARG A 242 25.95 7.95 -13.66
CA ARG A 242 24.81 7.52 -12.84
C ARG A 242 23.78 8.66 -12.80
N PHE A 243 22.56 8.40 -13.24
CA PHE A 243 21.41 9.27 -13.00
C PHE A 243 20.64 8.77 -11.76
N ILE A 244 20.21 9.69 -10.90
CA ILE A 244 19.30 9.38 -9.79
C ILE A 244 18.05 10.23 -10.01
N LEU A 245 16.91 9.58 -10.21
CA LEU A 245 15.61 10.25 -10.14
C LEU A 245 15.39 10.61 -8.68
N ILE A 246 15.25 11.90 -8.37
CA ILE A 246 15.04 12.34 -6.98
C ILE A 246 13.65 12.93 -6.89
N GLU A 247 12.79 12.19 -6.22
CA GLU A 247 11.49 12.63 -5.77
C GLU A 247 11.69 13.72 -4.72
N GLN A 248 11.37 14.98 -5.04
CA GLN A 248 11.14 15.96 -4.00
C GLN A 248 9.73 15.74 -3.45
N LYS A 249 9.62 15.29 -2.19
CA LYS A 249 8.43 15.54 -1.38
C LYS A 249 8.28 17.06 -1.29
N THR A 250 7.13 17.57 -1.73
CA THR A 250 6.75 18.97 -1.54
C THR A 250 6.67 19.24 -0.04
N ALA A 251 7.63 19.98 0.49
CA ALA A 251 7.56 20.52 1.84
C ALA A 251 6.52 21.64 1.86
N ASN A 252 5.43 21.47 2.62
CA ASN A 252 4.50 22.54 2.93
C ASN A 252 5.22 23.56 3.82
N ARG A 253 5.69 24.67 3.23
CA ARG A 253 5.98 25.90 3.97
C ARG A 253 4.68 26.69 4.09
N SER A 254 4.07 26.68 5.27
CA SER A 254 3.15 27.74 5.68
C SER A 254 3.95 29.02 5.88
N GLN A 255 3.69 30.04 5.07
CA GLN A 255 4.13 31.41 5.33
C GLN A 255 3.09 32.13 6.22
N ASP A 256 3.60 33.13 6.93
CA ASP A 256 2.92 34.29 7.52
C ASP A 256 2.58 34.27 9.02
N ARG A 257 3.50 34.83 9.82
CA ARG A 257 3.21 36.02 10.65
C ARG A 257 4.36 37.03 10.58
N ILE A 258 3.99 38.25 10.20
CA ILE A 258 4.78 39.50 10.11
C ILE A 258 4.88 40.13 11.52
N PRO A 259 5.95 40.88 11.85
CA PRO A 259 6.27 41.29 13.22
C PRO A 259 5.55 42.57 13.68
N ARG A 260 5.18 42.61 14.97
CA ARG A 260 5.44 43.69 15.93
C ARG A 260 5.56 43.08 17.32
#